data_AF-A0A430LAR0-F1
#
_entry.id   AF-A0A430LAR0-F1
#
_cell.length_a   1.000
_cell.length_b   1.000
_cell.length_c   1.000
_cell.angle_alpha   90.00
_cell.angle_beta   90.00
_cell.angle_gamma   90.00
#
_symmetry.space_group_name_H-M   'P 1'
#
loop_
_entity.id
_entity.type
_entity.pdbx_description
1 polymer ?
#
loop_
_entity_poly.entity_id
_entity_poly.type
_entity_poly.pdbx_seq_one_letter_code
_entity_poly.pdbx_strand_id
1 'polypeptide(L)'
;MSAKKDCNANIGGILAMRDNDCFRKASANKEIRRNDWPRYGGLGYWIGPSMATCSDYLDSRIGQAQRLGDRLTAAGIPVKQPIGGHMIIVDATAFLPLVHKEKHAAQVLAVELYLEAGVRGVEMAEFSRLAIPKRVYTTGQLGAVAKALIIIYRSRSTMVEGFRILDETMYEAHTFHGDFGEIRRLRRRLRESACS
;
A
#
# COMPACT_ATOMS: atom_id res chain seq x y z
N MET A 1 2.43 -16.37 11.75
CA MET A 1 2.31 -16.01 10.32
C MET A 1 0.88 -15.55 10.02
N SER A 2 0.70 -14.45 9.29
CA SER A 2 -0.62 -14.03 8.79
C SER A 2 -0.82 -14.55 7.38
N ALA A 3 -1.86 -15.35 7.17
CA ALA A 3 -2.13 -15.94 5.86
C ALA A 3 -2.91 -15.05 4.91
N LYS A 4 -3.34 -13.89 5.39
CA LYS A 4 -3.78 -12.76 4.56
C LYS A 4 -2.71 -12.34 3.55
N LYS A 5 -1.45 -12.73 3.78
CA LYS A 5 -0.30 -12.52 2.91
C LYS A 5 -0.04 -13.76 2.05
N ASP A 6 1.11 -14.41 2.14
CA ASP A 6 1.55 -15.33 1.08
C ASP A 6 0.70 -16.60 0.94
N CYS A 7 -0.07 -16.97 1.96
CA CYS A 7 -0.98 -18.11 1.93
C CYS A 7 -2.30 -17.89 1.17
N ASN A 8 -2.46 -16.78 0.44
CA ASN A 8 -3.64 -16.52 -0.42
C ASN A 8 -5.01 -16.65 0.27
N ALA A 9 -5.08 -16.40 1.58
CA ALA A 9 -6.33 -16.40 2.33
C ALA A 9 -6.87 -14.97 2.50
N ASN A 10 -8.18 -14.82 2.65
CA ASN A 10 -8.79 -13.52 2.96
C ASN A 10 -8.77 -13.23 4.47
N ILE A 11 -8.74 -14.27 5.29
CA ILE A 11 -8.70 -14.20 6.77
C ILE A 11 -7.70 -15.19 7.35
N GLY A 12 -7.27 -14.93 8.59
CA GLY A 12 -6.64 -15.83 9.56
C GLY A 12 -5.11 -15.83 9.65
N GLY A 13 -4.60 -16.78 10.44
CA GLY A 13 -3.18 -16.98 10.66
C GLY A 13 -2.84 -18.27 11.39
N ILE A 14 -1.54 -18.52 11.48
CA ILE A 14 -0.98 -19.70 12.15
C ILE A 14 0.05 -19.22 13.16
N LEU A 15 -0.04 -19.71 14.40
CA LEU A 15 1.03 -19.63 15.39
C LEU A 15 1.73 -21.00 15.43
N ALA A 16 2.98 -21.02 14.99
CA ALA A 16 3.81 -22.22 15.00
C ALA A 16 5.00 -22.01 15.93
N MET A 17 5.36 -23.04 16.67
CA MET A 17 6.52 -23.04 17.56
C MET A 17 7.21 -24.39 17.53
N ARG A 18 8.53 -24.37 17.72
CA ARG A 18 9.36 -25.58 17.71
C ARG A 18 9.30 -26.33 19.04
N ASP A 19 9.17 -25.60 20.15
CA ASP A 19 9.20 -26.15 21.51
C ASP A 19 7.82 -26.58 22.02
N ASN A 20 7.75 -27.76 22.63
CA ASN A 20 6.50 -28.35 23.13
C ASN A 20 5.97 -27.64 24.38
N ASP A 21 6.83 -27.09 25.23
CA ASP A 21 6.38 -26.39 26.43
C ASP A 21 5.81 -25.01 26.09
N CYS A 22 6.41 -24.31 25.13
CA CYS A 22 5.80 -23.14 24.50
C CYS A 22 4.43 -23.49 23.91
N PHE A 23 4.29 -24.64 23.23
CA PHE A 23 3.01 -25.06 22.64
C PHE A 23 1.94 -25.28 23.70
N ARG A 24 2.30 -25.95 24.81
CA ARG A 24 1.40 -26.16 25.95
C ARG A 24 0.99 -24.82 26.58
N LYS A 25 1.94 -23.92 26.83
CA LYS A 25 1.67 -22.59 27.41
C LYS A 25 0.77 -21.75 26.50
N ALA A 26 1.04 -21.71 25.20
CA ALA A 26 0.21 -21.00 24.24
C ALA A 26 -1.20 -21.59 24.16
N SER A 27 -1.32 -22.93 24.17
CA SER A 27 -2.62 -23.63 24.15
C SER A 27 -3.44 -23.42 25.43
N ALA A 28 -2.79 -23.08 26.54
CA ALA A 28 -3.43 -22.75 27.81
C ALA A 28 -3.81 -21.27 27.95
N ASN A 29 -3.32 -20.39 27.07
CA ASN A 29 -3.58 -18.95 27.14
C ASN A 29 -5.07 -18.64 26.87
N LYS A 30 -5.70 -17.85 27.75
CA LYS A 30 -7.13 -17.51 27.69
C LYS A 30 -7.52 -16.67 26.47
N GLU A 31 -6.65 -15.77 26.02
CA GLU A 31 -6.89 -14.95 24.83
C GLU A 31 -6.82 -15.80 23.55
N ILE A 32 -5.98 -16.84 23.55
CA ILE A 32 -5.89 -17.80 22.44
C ILE A 32 -7.11 -18.76 22.45
N ARG A 33 -7.61 -19.13 23.63
CA ARG A 33 -8.76 -20.02 23.81
C ARG A 33 -10.12 -19.39 23.46
N ARG A 34 -10.22 -18.07 23.39
CA ARG A 34 -11.48 -17.35 23.07
C ARG A 34 -12.10 -17.72 21.73
N ASN A 35 -11.33 -18.35 20.83
CA ASN A 35 -11.68 -18.59 19.43
C ASN A 35 -11.94 -20.09 19.09
N ASP A 36 -12.47 -20.90 20.02
CA ASP A 36 -12.71 -22.35 19.81
C ASP A 36 -11.46 -23.14 19.37
N TRP A 37 -10.31 -22.75 19.91
CA TRP A 37 -9.01 -23.44 19.79
C TRP A 37 -9.01 -24.72 20.66
N PRO A 38 -8.44 -25.88 20.24
CA PRO A 38 -7.32 -26.04 19.32
C PRO A 38 -7.63 -26.60 17.93
N ARG A 39 -8.90 -26.86 17.59
CA ARG A 39 -9.23 -27.60 16.36
C ARG A 39 -9.48 -26.70 15.15
N TYR A 40 -10.05 -25.51 15.35
CA TYR A 40 -10.47 -24.62 14.26
C TYR A 40 -9.98 -23.18 14.43
N GLY A 41 -9.85 -22.69 15.68
CA GLY A 41 -9.29 -21.35 15.94
C GLY A 41 -10.11 -20.20 15.35
N GLY A 42 -11.38 -20.43 15.06
CA GLY A 42 -12.28 -19.49 14.40
C GLY A 42 -12.03 -19.33 12.89
N LEU A 43 -11.37 -20.28 12.22
CA LEU A 43 -10.95 -20.17 10.82
C LEU A 43 -11.57 -21.26 9.93
N GLY A 44 -12.13 -20.88 8.76
CA GLY A 44 -12.56 -21.78 7.65
C GLY A 44 -11.53 -22.82 7.21
N TYR A 45 -11.79 -23.60 6.14
CA TYR A 45 -10.79 -24.53 5.56
C TYR A 45 -9.78 -23.81 4.64
N TRP A 46 -8.51 -24.25 4.66
CA TRP A 46 -7.37 -23.50 4.09
C TRP A 46 -6.62 -24.32 3.05
N ILE A 47 -6.76 -23.95 1.78
CA ILE A 47 -6.15 -24.67 0.64
C ILE A 47 -4.92 -23.91 0.08
N GLY A 48 -4.73 -22.64 0.47
CA GLY A 48 -3.70 -21.77 -0.10
C GLY A 48 -2.21 -22.02 0.22
N PRO A 49 -1.79 -22.78 1.28
CA PRO A 49 -0.37 -22.94 1.60
C PRO A 49 0.49 -23.59 0.51
N SER A 50 -0.05 -24.56 -0.23
CA SER A 50 0.70 -25.26 -1.30
C SER A 50 0.99 -24.37 -2.50
N MET A 51 0.08 -23.45 -2.84
CA MET A 51 0.32 -22.45 -3.88
C MET A 51 1.36 -21.41 -3.46
N ALA A 52 1.47 -21.11 -2.16
CA ALA A 52 2.39 -20.10 -1.66
C ALA A 52 3.88 -20.44 -1.92
N THR A 53 4.17 -21.73 -2.10
CA THR A 53 5.51 -22.26 -2.36
C THR A 53 5.73 -22.65 -3.83
N CYS A 54 4.74 -22.43 -4.71
CA CYS A 54 4.85 -22.76 -6.13
C CYS A 54 5.75 -21.73 -6.85
N SER A 55 6.80 -22.20 -7.52
CA SER A 55 7.79 -21.32 -8.19
C SER A 55 7.13 -20.44 -9.24
N ASP A 56 6.39 -21.04 -10.19
CA ASP A 56 5.73 -20.30 -11.28
C ASP A 56 4.80 -19.20 -10.76
N TYR A 57 4.11 -19.47 -9.64
CA TYR A 57 3.27 -18.48 -8.98
C TYR A 57 4.10 -17.33 -8.39
N LEU A 58 5.19 -17.65 -7.69
CA LEU A 58 6.09 -16.65 -7.10
C LEU A 58 6.77 -15.81 -8.18
N ASP A 59 7.25 -16.42 -9.25
CA ASP A 59 7.90 -15.75 -10.38
C ASP A 59 6.93 -14.80 -11.08
N SER A 60 5.70 -15.24 -11.32
CA SER A 60 4.65 -14.39 -11.89
C SER A 60 4.31 -13.20 -10.98
N ARG A 61 4.16 -13.44 -9.67
CA ARG A 61 3.78 -12.44 -8.67
C ARG A 61 4.89 -11.42 -8.40
N ILE A 62 6.12 -11.87 -8.22
CA ILE A 62 7.28 -10.99 -8.03
C ILE A 62 7.57 -10.24 -9.33
N GLY A 63 7.55 -10.93 -10.46
CA GLY A 63 7.75 -10.31 -11.77
C GLY A 63 6.70 -9.26 -12.10
N GLN A 64 5.47 -9.39 -11.61
CA GLN A 64 4.44 -8.36 -11.76
C GLN A 64 4.83 -7.05 -11.04
N ALA A 65 5.29 -7.13 -9.79
CA ALA A 65 5.77 -5.97 -9.06
C ALA A 65 7.02 -5.38 -9.73
N GLN A 66 7.97 -6.24 -10.13
CA GLN A 66 9.20 -5.83 -10.81
C GLN A 66 8.89 -5.03 -12.08
N ARG A 67 8.05 -5.55 -12.98
CA ARG A 67 7.66 -4.86 -14.23
C ARG A 67 7.03 -3.50 -13.99
N LEU A 68 6.24 -3.35 -12.92
CA LEU A 68 5.68 -2.04 -12.55
C LEU A 68 6.78 -1.10 -12.05
N GLY A 69 7.64 -1.57 -11.15
CA GLY A 69 8.76 -0.79 -10.62
C GLY A 69 9.75 -0.36 -11.69
N ASP A 70 10.07 -1.22 -12.65
CA ASP A 70 10.96 -0.92 -13.77
C ASP A 70 10.39 0.19 -14.65
N ARG A 71 9.08 0.13 -14.95
CA ARG A 71 8.41 1.17 -15.74
C ARG A 71 8.39 2.53 -15.04
N LEU A 72 8.24 2.54 -13.72
CA LEU A 72 8.29 3.76 -12.92
C LEU A 72 9.71 4.32 -12.87
N THR A 73 10.70 3.45 -12.64
CA THR A 73 12.13 3.82 -12.62
C THR A 73 12.58 4.39 -13.96
N ALA A 74 12.18 3.77 -15.07
CA ALA A 74 12.46 4.24 -16.42
C ALA A 74 11.82 5.62 -16.72
N ALA A 75 10.73 5.96 -16.01
CA ALA A 75 10.10 7.28 -16.10
C ALA A 75 10.72 8.32 -15.14
N GLY A 76 11.79 7.97 -14.42
CA GLY A 76 12.45 8.84 -13.44
C GLY A 76 11.72 8.96 -12.10
N ILE A 77 10.68 8.17 -11.86
CA ILE A 77 9.92 8.21 -10.60
C ILE A 77 10.77 7.59 -9.48
N PRO A 78 10.96 8.28 -8.34
CA PRO A 78 11.81 7.81 -7.26
C PRO A 78 11.14 6.67 -6.49
N VAL A 79 11.37 5.44 -6.94
CA VAL A 79 10.92 4.22 -6.27
C VAL A 79 12.07 3.57 -5.50
N LYS A 80 11.77 2.97 -4.35
CA LYS A 80 12.77 2.26 -3.55
C LYS A 80 13.25 1.00 -4.27
N GLN A 81 14.57 0.86 -4.38
CA GLN A 81 15.24 -0.29 -5.00
C GLN A 81 15.94 -1.17 -3.95
N PRO A 82 16.03 -2.50 -4.17
CA PRO A 82 15.35 -3.25 -5.23
C PRO A 82 13.83 -3.31 -5.02
N ILE A 83 13.07 -3.53 -6.09
CA ILE A 83 11.60 -3.61 -6.02
C ILE A 83 11.17 -4.79 -5.14
N GLY A 84 10.35 -4.50 -4.13
CA GLY A 84 9.79 -5.53 -3.26
C GLY A 84 8.72 -6.36 -3.98
N GLY A 85 8.64 -7.65 -3.70
CA GLY A 85 7.74 -8.53 -4.45
C GLY A 85 6.23 -8.32 -4.25
N HIS A 86 5.80 -7.47 -3.31
CA HIS A 86 4.39 -7.30 -2.93
C HIS A 86 3.89 -5.85 -2.97
N MET A 87 4.78 -4.89 -3.19
CA MET A 87 4.43 -3.48 -3.20
C MET A 87 5.49 -2.64 -3.90
N ILE A 88 5.06 -1.52 -4.46
CA ILE A 88 5.95 -0.43 -4.85
C ILE A 88 5.96 0.60 -3.72
N ILE A 89 7.15 1.08 -3.37
CA ILE A 89 7.34 2.17 -2.42
C ILE A 89 7.90 3.34 -3.21
N VAL A 90 7.16 4.45 -3.24
CA VAL A 90 7.56 5.70 -3.87
C VAL A 90 8.03 6.65 -2.78
N ASP A 91 9.21 7.24 -2.94
CA ASP A 91 9.67 8.34 -2.09
C ASP A 91 8.88 9.60 -2.45
N ALA A 92 7.94 9.99 -1.59
CA ALA A 92 7.06 11.10 -1.89
C ALA A 92 7.75 12.46 -1.77
N THR A 93 8.82 12.55 -0.96
CA THR A 93 9.60 13.79 -0.82
C THR A 93 10.42 14.07 -2.07
N ALA A 94 11.03 13.04 -2.66
CA ALA A 94 11.68 13.15 -3.96
C ALA A 94 10.68 13.30 -5.10
N PHE A 95 9.47 12.73 -4.96
CA PHE A 95 8.41 12.85 -5.97
C PHE A 95 7.81 14.27 -6.01
N LEU A 96 7.56 14.87 -4.85
CA LEU A 96 6.94 16.19 -4.69
C LEU A 96 7.89 17.14 -3.92
N PRO A 97 9.02 17.56 -4.52
CA PRO A 97 10.07 18.31 -3.82
C PRO A 97 9.64 19.71 -3.36
N LEU A 98 8.55 20.25 -3.91
CA LEU A 98 8.03 21.57 -3.57
C LEU A 98 7.04 21.53 -2.39
N VAL A 99 6.57 20.35 -1.98
CA VAL A 99 5.71 20.19 -0.81
C VAL A 99 6.61 20.11 0.42
N HIS A 100 6.44 21.06 1.35
CA HIS A 100 7.22 21.06 2.59
C HIS A 100 7.02 19.76 3.37
N LYS A 101 8.06 19.25 4.05
CA LYS A 101 8.01 17.96 4.74
C LYS A 101 6.87 17.84 5.75
N GLU A 102 6.61 18.92 6.49
CA GLU A 102 5.53 19.02 7.48
C GLU A 102 4.13 19.01 6.85
N LYS A 103 4.03 19.14 5.52
CA LYS A 103 2.76 19.14 4.78
C LYS A 103 2.41 17.77 4.19
N HIS A 104 3.00 16.69 4.71
CA HIS A 104 2.62 15.30 4.43
C HIS A 104 2.60 14.94 2.93
N ALA A 105 3.73 15.11 2.22
CA ALA A 105 3.86 14.83 0.79
C ALA A 105 3.37 13.42 0.35
N ALA A 106 3.59 12.40 1.18
CA ALA A 106 3.11 11.05 0.89
C ALA A 106 1.58 10.94 0.85
N GLN A 107 0.89 11.69 1.72
CA GLN A 107 -0.56 11.78 1.71
C GLN A 107 -1.05 12.57 0.50
N VAL A 108 -0.37 13.65 0.12
CA VAL A 108 -0.66 14.41 -1.12
C VAL A 108 -0.61 13.49 -2.32
N LEU A 109 0.47 12.72 -2.45
CA LEU A 109 0.63 11.76 -3.55
C LEU A 109 -0.48 10.69 -3.55
N ALA A 110 -0.86 10.17 -2.38
CA ALA A 110 -1.93 9.18 -2.28
C ALA A 110 -3.29 9.75 -2.73
N VAL A 111 -3.60 10.99 -2.37
CA VAL A 111 -4.83 11.69 -2.78
C VAL A 111 -4.81 12.04 -4.26
N GLU A 112 -3.71 12.58 -4.77
CA GLU A 112 -3.57 12.91 -6.20
C GLU A 112 -3.74 11.66 -7.07
N LEU A 113 -3.17 10.52 -6.65
CA LEU A 113 -3.36 9.26 -7.35
C LEU A 113 -4.81 8.78 -7.35
N TYR A 114 -5.53 8.99 -6.24
CA TYR A 114 -6.96 8.70 -6.16
C TYR A 114 -7.79 9.63 -7.04
N LEU A 115 -7.47 10.93 -7.07
CA LEU A 115 -8.17 11.92 -7.91
C LEU A 115 -7.90 11.72 -9.40
N GLU A 116 -6.70 11.25 -9.77
CA GLU A 116 -6.31 11.04 -11.16
C GLU A 116 -6.86 9.74 -11.75
N ALA A 117 -6.81 8.65 -10.99
CA ALA A 117 -7.09 7.32 -11.53
C ALA A 117 -8.02 6.46 -10.66
N GLY A 118 -8.53 6.99 -9.55
CA GLY A 118 -9.29 6.20 -8.57
C GLY A 118 -8.45 5.14 -7.85
N VAL A 119 -7.12 5.25 -7.90
CA VAL A 119 -6.19 4.27 -7.34
C VAL A 119 -5.81 4.71 -5.92
N ARG A 120 -6.04 3.82 -4.94
CA ARG A 120 -5.73 4.11 -3.54
C ARG A 120 -4.32 3.66 -3.18
N GLY A 121 -3.46 4.64 -2.90
CA GLY A 121 -2.18 4.44 -2.19
C GLY A 121 -2.37 4.52 -0.68
N VAL A 122 -1.32 4.20 0.06
CA VAL A 122 -1.26 4.34 1.53
C VAL A 122 -0.02 5.12 1.90
N GLU A 123 -0.18 6.15 2.71
CA GLU A 123 0.94 6.89 3.32
C GLU A 123 1.70 5.99 4.31
N MET A 124 3.02 6.12 4.31
CA MET A 124 3.93 5.42 5.21
C MET A 124 5.11 6.34 5.51
N ALA A 125 4.90 7.26 6.44
CA ALA A 125 5.81 8.38 6.72
C ALA A 125 6.11 9.19 5.44
N GLU A 126 7.37 9.34 5.07
CA GLU A 126 7.77 10.08 3.86
C GLU A 126 7.51 9.30 2.54
N PHE A 127 7.00 8.07 2.62
CA PHE A 127 6.79 7.20 1.47
C PHE A 127 5.32 6.97 1.16
N SER A 128 5.01 6.82 -0.13
CA SER A 128 3.72 6.32 -0.59
C SER A 128 3.84 4.86 -1.01
N ARG A 129 3.00 4.00 -0.43
CA ARG A 129 2.98 2.56 -0.67
C ARG A 129 1.83 2.17 -1.59
N LEU A 130 2.17 1.44 -2.66
CA LEU A 130 1.22 0.80 -3.57
C LEU A 130 1.29 -0.70 -3.37
N ALA A 131 0.42 -1.22 -2.51
CA ALA A 131 0.31 -2.66 -2.27
C ALA A 131 -0.39 -3.35 -3.45
N ILE A 132 0.17 -4.49 -3.89
CA ILE A 132 -0.36 -5.26 -5.02
C ILE A 132 -1.00 -6.54 -4.46
N PRO A 133 -2.34 -6.63 -4.40
CA PRO A 133 -3.03 -7.87 -4.03
C PRO A 133 -2.71 -8.99 -5.01
N LYS A 134 -2.49 -10.17 -4.47
CA LYS A 134 -2.06 -11.34 -5.24
C LYS A 134 -3.20 -11.81 -6.15
N ARG A 135 -2.91 -12.02 -7.43
CA ARG A 135 -3.85 -12.56 -8.44
C ARG A 135 -5.13 -11.74 -8.67
N VAL A 136 -5.12 -10.45 -8.30
CA VAL A 136 -6.28 -9.56 -8.52
C VAL A 136 -6.10 -8.71 -9.76
N TYR A 137 -4.94 -8.09 -9.92
CA TYR A 137 -4.71 -7.12 -11.00
C TYR A 137 -3.94 -7.71 -12.17
N THR A 138 -4.27 -7.26 -13.37
CA THR A 138 -3.57 -7.59 -14.61
C THR A 138 -2.41 -6.62 -14.85
N THR A 139 -1.49 -7.00 -15.75
CA THR A 139 -0.43 -6.11 -16.24
C THR A 139 -0.99 -4.82 -16.86
N GLY A 140 -2.15 -4.90 -17.52
CA GLY A 140 -2.83 -3.73 -18.09
C GLY A 140 -3.31 -2.75 -17.01
N GLN A 141 -3.94 -3.26 -15.95
CA GLN A 141 -4.39 -2.44 -14.82
C GLN A 141 -3.21 -1.78 -14.10
N LEU A 142 -2.13 -2.52 -13.85
CA LEU A 142 -0.91 -1.92 -13.27
C LEU A 142 -0.23 -0.94 -14.23
N GLY A 143 -0.37 -1.16 -15.55
CA GLY A 143 0.05 -0.19 -16.55
C GLY A 143 -0.75 1.12 -16.50
N ALA A 144 -2.03 1.07 -16.15
CA ALA A 144 -2.83 2.28 -15.93
C ALA A 144 -2.36 3.03 -14.66
N VAL A 145 -2.02 2.31 -13.58
CA VAL A 145 -1.41 2.90 -12.38
C VAL A 145 -0.11 3.62 -12.72
N ALA A 146 0.77 2.98 -13.51
CA ALA A 146 2.02 3.58 -13.94
C ALA A 146 1.79 4.87 -14.75
N LYS A 147 0.83 4.84 -15.70
CA LYS A 147 0.47 6.03 -16.49
C LYS A 147 -0.01 7.18 -15.60
N ALA A 148 -0.87 6.90 -14.62
CA ALA A 148 -1.38 7.92 -13.70
C ALA A 148 -0.25 8.57 -12.89
N LEU A 149 0.66 7.76 -12.34
CA LEU A 149 1.82 8.28 -11.62
C LEU A 149 2.73 9.11 -12.52
N ILE A 150 2.93 8.71 -13.77
CA ILE A 150 3.72 9.49 -14.74
C ILE A 150 3.06 10.84 -15.03
N ILE A 151 1.73 10.88 -15.17
CA ILE A 151 0.98 12.14 -15.36
C ILE A 151 1.18 13.07 -14.16
N ILE A 152 0.99 12.55 -12.94
CA ILE A 152 1.17 13.32 -11.70
C ILE A 152 2.62 13.77 -11.54
N TYR A 153 3.58 12.90 -11.86
CA TYR A 153 5.00 13.24 -11.79
C TYR A 153 5.34 14.38 -12.75
N ARG A 154 4.73 14.43 -13.94
CA ARG A 154 4.95 15.52 -14.91
C ARG A 154 4.35 16.85 -14.45
N SER A 155 3.25 16.84 -13.71
CA SER A 155 2.63 18.07 -13.17
C SER A 155 3.09 18.44 -11.76
N ARG A 156 4.05 17.72 -11.17
CA ARG A 156 4.54 17.94 -9.79
C ARG A 156 4.97 19.38 -9.47
N SER A 157 5.40 20.16 -10.47
CA SER A 157 5.81 21.55 -10.29
C SER A 157 4.66 22.48 -9.88
N THR A 158 3.41 22.10 -10.15
CA THR A 158 2.23 22.86 -9.72
C THR A 158 1.76 22.50 -8.32
N MET A 159 2.39 21.52 -7.67
CA MET A 159 1.98 20.97 -6.36
C MET A 159 2.92 21.49 -5.27
N VAL A 160 2.52 22.61 -4.66
CA VAL A 160 3.28 23.28 -3.58
C VAL A 160 2.59 23.21 -2.22
N GLU A 161 1.29 22.94 -2.24
CA GLU A 161 0.48 22.77 -1.04
C GLU A 161 0.44 21.30 -0.63
N GLY A 162 0.23 21.08 0.66
CA GLY A 162 0.00 19.76 1.21
C GLY A 162 -0.98 19.84 2.37
N PHE A 163 -0.99 18.84 3.22
CA PHE A 163 -1.99 18.72 4.27
C PHE A 163 -1.52 19.27 5.61
N ARG A 164 -2.48 19.62 6.46
CA ARG A 164 -2.28 19.78 7.90
C ARG A 164 -3.22 18.83 8.63
N ILE A 165 -2.79 18.38 9.79
CA ILE A 165 -3.61 17.56 10.69
C ILE A 165 -4.66 18.48 11.33
N LEU A 166 -5.94 18.10 11.25
CA LEU A 166 -7.01 18.80 12.00
C LEU A 166 -7.35 18.09 13.31
N ASP A 167 -7.29 16.75 13.29
CA ASP A 167 -7.61 15.89 14.42
C ASP A 167 -6.69 14.68 14.41
N GLU A 168 -6.17 14.33 15.58
CA GLU A 168 -5.25 13.21 15.79
C GLU A 168 -5.69 12.41 17.02
N THR A 169 -5.81 11.08 16.86
CA THR A 169 -6.13 10.20 17.98
C THR A 169 -4.86 9.60 18.57
N MET A 170 -4.79 9.50 19.90
CA MET A 170 -3.62 9.04 20.67
C MET A 170 -3.11 7.63 20.32
N TYR A 171 -3.92 6.79 19.65
CA TYR A 171 -3.60 5.37 19.42
C TYR A 171 -3.48 4.97 17.94
N GLU A 172 -3.89 5.83 17.00
CA GLU A 172 -3.84 5.57 15.55
C GLU A 172 -3.43 6.82 14.78
N ALA A 173 -2.19 7.28 14.97
CA ALA A 173 -1.60 8.45 14.30
C ALA A 173 -1.47 8.31 12.75
N HIS A 174 -2.03 7.26 12.14
CA HIS A 174 -2.13 7.10 10.68
C HIS A 174 -3.54 7.45 10.14
N THR A 175 -4.52 7.66 11.02
CA THR A 175 -5.90 7.99 10.66
C THR A 175 -6.10 9.50 10.77
N PHE A 176 -5.72 10.22 9.71
CA PHE A 176 -5.87 11.67 9.65
C PHE A 176 -7.22 12.09 9.06
N HIS A 177 -7.93 12.96 9.78
CA HIS A 177 -9.00 13.77 9.21
C HIS A 177 -8.40 15.10 8.75
N GLY A 178 -7.90 15.16 7.51
CA GLY A 178 -7.36 16.39 6.94
C GLY A 178 -8.45 17.32 6.38
N ASP A 179 -8.19 18.63 6.34
CA ASP A 179 -9.02 19.55 5.55
C ASP A 179 -8.72 19.36 4.05
N PHE A 180 -9.62 18.70 3.33
CA PHE A 180 -9.47 18.46 1.89
C PHE A 180 -9.93 19.65 1.03
N GLY A 181 -10.34 20.77 1.64
CA GLY A 181 -10.94 21.91 0.99
C GLY A 181 -10.01 22.72 0.07
N GLU A 182 -8.69 22.66 0.28
CA GLU A 182 -7.71 23.41 -0.53
C GLU A 182 -7.41 22.71 -1.88
N ILE A 183 -7.21 21.39 -1.89
CA ILE A 183 -6.83 20.65 -3.11
C ILE A 183 -7.91 20.69 -4.19
N ARG A 184 -9.20 20.59 -3.82
CA ARG A 184 -10.32 20.74 -4.78
C ARG A 184 -10.38 22.14 -5.39
N ARG A 185 -10.07 23.18 -4.61
CA ARG A 185 -10.06 24.58 -5.09
C ARG A 185 -8.89 24.83 -6.04
N LEU A 186 -7.74 24.23 -5.78
CA LEU A 186 -6.54 24.33 -6.62
C LEU A 186 -6.68 23.64 -7.97
N ARG A 187 -7.17 22.39 -8.02
CA ARG A 187 -7.40 21.70 -9.31
C ARG A 187 -8.48 22.37 -10.16
N ARG A 188 -9.52 22.96 -9.53
CA ARG A 188 -10.53 23.72 -10.25
C ARG A 188 -9.93 24.96 -10.93
N ARG A 189 -9.12 25.74 -10.20
CA ARG A 189 -8.40 26.88 -10.78
C ARG A 189 -7.42 26.46 -11.88
N LEU A 190 -6.62 25.41 -11.68
CA LEU A 190 -5.64 24.96 -12.67
C LEU A 190 -6.27 24.37 -13.94
N ARG A 191 -7.42 23.71 -13.84
CA ARG A 191 -8.18 23.23 -15.02
C ARG A 191 -8.92 24.36 -15.74
N GLU A 192 -9.45 25.33 -14.99
CA GLU A 192 -10.10 26.52 -15.57
C GLU A 192 -9.07 27.43 -16.28
N SER A 193 -7.83 27.55 -15.78
CA SER A 193 -6.74 28.31 -16.43
C SER A 193 -6.04 27.59 -17.60
N ALA A 194 -6.18 26.26 -17.72
CA ALA A 194 -5.63 25.51 -18.86
C ALA A 194 -6.59 25.43 -20.06
N CYS A 195 -7.84 25.90 -19.89
CA CYS A 195 -8.86 25.99 -20.93
C CYS A 195 -9.11 27.42 -21.44
N SER A 196 -8.31 28.40 -21.00
CA SER A 196 -8.31 29.80 -21.44
C SER A 196 -7.02 30.12 -22.17
#